data_AF-A0A2N6EDS8-F1
#
_entry.id   AF-A0A2N6EDS8-F1
#
_cell.length_a   1.000
_cell.length_b   1.000
_cell.length_c   1.000
_cell.angle_alpha   90.00
_cell.angle_beta   90.00
_cell.angle_gamma   90.00
#
_symmetry.space_group_name_H-M   'P 1'
#
loop_
_entity.id
_entity.type
_entity.pdbx_description
1 polymer ?
#
loop_
_entity_poly.entity_id
_entity_poly.type
_entity_poly.pdbx_seq_one_letter_code
_entity_poly.pdbx_strand_id
1 'polypeptide(L)'
;LLGSLFDNRVKLAPFGFADYGKIERVDPLPGEADSDEIASAGLGVKVEAYERLFAKVDFGYVIQGAGETGDDESRWHFRLSYRF
;
A
#
# COMPACT_ATOMS: atom_id res chain seq x y z
N LEU A 1 12.92 28.19 -14.94
CA LEU A 1 11.56 28.23 -15.54
C LEU A 1 10.69 27.03 -15.10
N LEU A 2 10.74 26.60 -13.83
CA LEU A 2 9.83 25.59 -13.25
C LEU A 2 9.64 25.89 -11.75
N GLY A 3 9.13 27.09 -11.42
CA GLY A 3 9.14 27.60 -10.04
C GLY A 3 7.78 28.08 -9.51
N SER A 4 6.66 27.87 -10.20
CA SER A 4 5.37 28.41 -9.73
C SER A 4 4.12 27.63 -10.18
N LEU A 5 4.15 26.30 -10.17
CA LEU A 5 2.95 25.48 -10.46
C LEU A 5 2.21 24.99 -9.21
N PHE A 6 2.73 25.25 -8.02
CA PHE A 6 2.04 24.90 -6.77
C PHE A 6 1.60 26.17 -6.07
N ASP A 7 0.31 26.47 -6.20
CA ASP A 7 -0.41 27.18 -5.17
C ASP A 7 -0.08 26.49 -3.82
N ASN A 8 0.23 27.26 -2.77
CA ASN A 8 0.59 26.74 -1.45
C ASN A 8 -0.56 25.91 -0.80
N ARG A 9 -1.69 25.80 -1.50
CA ARG A 9 -2.88 25.03 -1.14
C ARG A 9 -2.84 23.58 -1.61
N VAL A 10 -1.91 23.15 -2.46
CA VAL A 10 -1.83 21.76 -2.93
C VAL A 10 -0.45 21.15 -2.69
N LYS A 11 -0.40 20.03 -1.96
CA LYS A 11 0.82 19.26 -1.68
C LYS A 11 0.74 17.90 -2.36
N LEU A 12 1.83 17.49 -3.00
CA LEU A 12 2.02 16.18 -3.59
C LEU A 12 3.19 15.48 -2.89
N ALA A 13 2.99 14.23 -2.47
CA ALA A 13 4.02 13.42 -1.84
C ALA A 13 4.04 12.02 -2.46
N PRO A 14 4.94 11.75 -3.44
CA PRO A 14 5.18 10.39 -3.91
C PRO A 14 5.88 9.57 -2.82
N PHE A 15 5.63 8.27 -2.79
CA PHE A 15 6.28 7.35 -1.86
C PHE A 15 6.38 5.94 -2.48
N GLY A 16 7.30 5.15 -1.95
CA GLY A 16 7.36 3.70 -2.16
C GLY A 16 7.24 2.96 -0.84
N PHE A 17 6.88 1.69 -0.91
CA PHE A 17 6.81 0.80 0.25
C PHE A 17 7.28 -0.61 -0.11
N ALA A 18 7.73 -1.33 0.91
CA ALA A 18 8.04 -2.76 0.86
C ALA A 18 7.70 -3.35 2.23
N ASP A 19 6.86 -4.38 2.23
CA ASP A 19 6.30 -4.99 3.43
C ASP A 19 6.56 -6.51 3.41
N TYR A 20 6.84 -7.08 4.59
CA TYR A 20 6.99 -8.52 4.80
C TYR A 20 6.24 -8.92 6.07
N GLY A 21 5.56 -10.06 6.02
CA GLY A 21 4.84 -10.63 7.15
C GLY A 21 4.98 -12.15 7.18
N LYS A 22 5.13 -12.70 8.39
CA LYS A 22 5.16 -14.14 8.65
C LYS A 22 4.22 -14.47 9.79
N ILE A 23 3.46 -15.54 9.63
CA ILE A 23 2.60 -16.12 10.67
C ILE A 23 3.01 -17.57 10.84
N GLU A 24 3.12 -18.02 12.08
CA GLU A 24 3.42 -19.40 12.45
C GLU A 24 2.22 -19.98 13.21
N ARG A 25 1.86 -21.23 12.91
CA ARG A 25 0.79 -21.94 13.60
C ARG A 25 1.35 -22.67 14.82
N VAL A 26 0.66 -22.54 15.95
CA VAL A 26 0.94 -23.35 17.14
C VAL A 26 0.10 -24.61 17.06
N ASP A 27 0.74 -25.77 17.13
CA ASP A 27 0.13 -27.09 17.00
C ASP A 27 -0.72 -27.29 15.72
N PRO A 28 -0.12 -27.16 14.52
CA PRO A 28 -0.84 -27.36 13.27
C PRO A 28 -1.40 -28.78 13.17
N LEU A 29 -2.63 -28.92 12.69
CA LEU A 29 -3.24 -30.22 12.47
C LEU A 29 -2.59 -30.93 11.26
N PRO A 30 -2.65 -32.27 11.18
CA PRO A 30 -2.13 -33.00 10.02
C PRO A 30 -2.70 -32.47 8.70
N GLY A 31 -1.83 -31.96 7.83
CA GLY A 31 -2.19 -31.38 6.52
C GLY A 31 -2.26 -29.86 6.49
N GLU A 32 -2.13 -29.17 7.64
CA GLU A 32 -1.99 -27.72 7.70
C GLU A 32 -0.52 -27.30 7.46
N ALA A 33 -0.31 -26.11 6.89
CA ALA A 33 1.02 -25.53 6.78
C ALA A 33 1.49 -25.00 8.13
N ASP A 34 2.77 -25.21 8.48
CA ASP A 34 3.33 -24.74 9.75
C ASP A 34 3.44 -23.20 9.82
N SER A 35 3.57 -22.55 8.66
CA SER A 35 3.69 -21.10 8.56
C SER A 35 3.19 -20.57 7.22
N ASP A 36 2.87 -19.29 7.19
CA ASP A 36 2.54 -18.52 5.99
C ASP A 36 3.40 -17.26 5.96
N GLU A 37 3.94 -16.93 4.78
CA GLU A 37 4.77 -15.77 4.55
C GLU A 37 4.23 -14.95 3.38
N ILE A 38 4.16 -13.63 3.55
CA ILE A 38 3.71 -12.70 2.51
C ILE A 38 4.71 -11.55 2.38
N ALA A 39 5.02 -11.18 1.14
CA ALA A 39 5.89 -10.04 0.83
C ALA A 39 5.28 -9.22 -0.31
N SER A 40 5.38 -7.90 -0.21
CA SER A 40 4.91 -7.00 -1.27
C SER A 40 5.76 -5.76 -1.36
N ALA A 41 5.71 -5.10 -2.52
CA ALA A 41 6.25 -3.76 -2.70
C ALA A 41 5.32 -2.93 -3.58
N GLY A 42 5.45 -1.61 -3.50
CA GLY A 42 4.60 -0.75 -4.29
C GLY A 42 4.99 0.71 -4.28
N LEU A 43 4.24 1.48 -5.05
CA LEU A 43 4.43 2.90 -5.25
C LEU A 43 3.10 3.61 -5.10
N GLY A 44 3.13 4.86 -4.63
CA GLY A 44 1.94 5.66 -4.53
C GLY A 44 2.21 7.15 -4.44
N VAL A 45 1.12 7.90 -4.39
CA VAL A 45 1.12 9.34 -4.24
C VAL A 45 0.04 9.75 -3.24
N LYS A 46 0.38 10.71 -2.38
CA LYS A 46 -0.58 11.41 -1.53
C LYS A 46 -0.77 12.82 -2.07
N VAL A 47 -2.02 13.28 -2.09
CA VAL A 47 -2.41 14.63 -2.47
C VAL A 47 -3.17 15.25 -1.30
N GLU A 48 -2.74 16.45 -0.88
CA GLU A 48 -3.47 17.27 0.09
C GLU A 48 -3.84 18.58 -0.59
N ALA A 49 -5.13 18.94 -0.56
CA ALA A 49 -5.64 20.18 -1.14
C ALA A 49 -6.45 20.98 -0.11
N TYR A 50 -6.17 22.28 -0.03
CA TYR A 50 -6.83 23.24 0.85
C TYR A 50 -6.82 22.85 2.34
N GLU A 51 -5.85 22.02 2.78
CA GLU A 51 -5.74 21.46 4.14
C GLU A 51 -6.95 20.63 4.60
N ARG A 52 -7.88 20.34 3.69
CA ARG A 52 -9.17 19.72 3.97
C ARG A 52 -9.38 18.45 3.17
N LEU A 53 -8.94 18.42 1.91
CA LEU A 53 -9.11 17.27 1.04
C LEU A 53 -7.81 16.47 1.01
N PHE A 54 -7.89 15.18 1.29
CA PHE A 54 -6.75 14.27 1.26
C PHE A 54 -7.09 13.07 0.37
N ALA A 55 -6.28 12.86 -0.67
CA ALA A 55 -6.37 11.70 -1.54
C ALA A 55 -5.07 10.88 -1.47
N LYS A 56 -5.19 9.56 -1.56
CA LYS A 56 -4.07 8.64 -1.70
C LYS A 56 -4.41 7.64 -2.79
N VAL A 57 -3.46 7.40 -3.67
CA VAL A 57 -3.49 6.30 -4.64
C VAL A 57 -2.19 5.53 -4.50
N ASP A 58 -2.29 4.20 -4.42
CA ASP A 58 -1.13 3.32 -4.47
C ASP A 58 -1.40 2.06 -5.27
N PHE A 59 -0.33 1.56 -5.87
CA PHE A 59 -0.26 0.30 -6.58
C PHE A 59 0.73 -0.60 -5.85
N GLY A 60 0.27 -1.78 -5.44
CA GLY A 60 1.08 -2.81 -4.79
C GLY A 60 1.18 -4.06 -5.66
N TYR A 61 2.33 -4.71 -5.58
CA TYR A 61 2.67 -5.97 -6.22
C TYR A 61 3.08 -6.99 -5.16
N VAL A 62 2.45 -8.15 -5.18
CA VAL A 62 2.76 -9.28 -4.31
C VAL A 62 3.99 -9.99 -4.86
N ILE A 63 5.09 -9.91 -4.12
CA ILE A 63 6.36 -10.58 -4.44
C ILE A 63 6.30 -12.04 -3.99
N GLN A 64 5.63 -12.30 -2.87
CA GLN A 64 5.38 -13.61 -2.32
C GLN A 64 4.00 -13.62 -1.67
N GLY A 65 3.14 -14.52 -2.11
CA GLY A 65 1.77 -14.72 -1.64
C GLY A 65 1.68 -15.74 -0.51
N ALA A 66 0.56 -15.70 0.21
CA ALA A 66 0.23 -16.64 1.26
C ALA A 66 -1.29 -16.88 1.31
N GLY A 67 -1.70 -18.07 1.75
CA GLY A 67 -3.11 -18.46 1.81
C GLY A 67 -3.80 -18.35 0.43
N GLU A 68 -4.78 -17.46 0.33
CA GLU A 68 -5.54 -17.21 -0.91
C GLU A 68 -4.91 -16.16 -1.83
N THR A 69 -3.86 -15.46 -1.39
CA THR A 69 -3.18 -14.46 -2.22
C THR A 69 -2.08 -15.15 -3.01
N GLY A 70 -2.18 -15.11 -4.34
CA GLY A 70 -1.17 -15.64 -5.24
C GLY A 70 0.06 -14.75 -5.36
N ASP A 71 1.17 -15.38 -5.77
CA ASP A 71 2.36 -14.67 -6.24
C ASP A 71 2.02 -13.82 -7.47
N ASP A 72 2.75 -12.72 -7.67
CA ASP A 72 2.61 -11.80 -8.80
C ASP A 72 1.24 -11.11 -8.92
N GLU A 73 0.38 -11.21 -7.89
CA GLU A 73 -0.87 -10.46 -7.82
C GLU A 73 -0.60 -8.96 -7.65
N SER A 74 -1.44 -8.14 -8.28
CA SER A 74 -1.35 -6.68 -8.19
C SER A 74 -2.65 -6.07 -7.67
N ARG A 75 -2.54 -5.03 -6.84
CA ARG A 75 -3.70 -4.37 -6.23
C ARG A 75 -3.56 -2.85 -6.29
N TRP A 76 -4.68 -2.18 -6.59
CA TRP A 76 -4.80 -0.74 -6.49
C TRP A 76 -5.57 -0.36 -5.23
N HIS A 77 -5.07 0.63 -4.50
CA HIS A 77 -5.78 1.21 -3.35
C HIS A 77 -6.04 2.69 -3.60
N PHE A 78 -7.26 3.10 -3.27
CA PHE A 78 -7.71 4.49 -3.37
C PHE A 78 -8.30 4.90 -2.03
N ARG A 79 -7.92 6.08 -1.56
CA ARG A 79 -8.53 6.69 -0.37
C ARG A 79 -8.80 8.16 -0.65
N LEU A 80 -10.01 8.60 -0.32
CA LEU A 80 -10.41 9.99 -0.34
C LEU A 80 -11.00 10.35 1.01
N SER A 81 -10.60 11.49 1.58
CA SER A 81 -11.14 11.98 2.84
C SER A 81 -11.22 13.50 2.84
N TYR A 82 -12.20 14.02 3.58
CA TYR A 82 -12.42 15.45 3.78
C TYR A 82 -12.47 15.77 5.28
N ARG A 83 -11.79 16.84 5.69
CA ARG A 83 -11.81 17.37 7.05
C ARG A 83 -12.64 18.65 7.09
N PHE A 84 -13.69 18.67 7.90
CA PHE A 84 -14.57 19.81 8.13
C PHE A 84 -14.19 20.56 9.41
#